data_AF-A0A815DDS6-F1
#
_entry.id   AF-A0A815DDS6-F1
#
_cell.length_a   1.000
_cell.length_b   1.000
_cell.length_c   1.000
_cell.angle_alpha   90.00
_cell.angle_beta   90.00
_cell.angle_gamma   90.00
#
_symmetry.space_group_name_H-M   'P 1'
#
loop_
_entity.id
_entity.type
_entity.pdbx_description
1 polymer ?
#
loop_
_entity_poly.entity_id
_entity_poly.type
_entity_poly.pdbx_seq_one_letter_code
_entity_poly.pdbx_strand_id
1 'polypeptide(L)'
;MSGFDIVIIGAHSLATQYSSIVRCLRLADSQQNDLVYTDNMMNLELLFEVSNQAKDQYLYDIAWQYGNRTMYEHFRDDNSYADWSTWSRGQSWAIFGFIITYRYTKYQPFLDIAIDYDAPNNSKLSALLANGTIYHLVIII
;
A
#
# COMPACT_ATOMS: atom_id res chain seq x y z
N MET A 1 -16.88 27.12 0.45
CA MET A 1 -15.91 26.02 0.57
C MET A 1 -15.95 25.55 2.01
N SER A 2 -16.48 24.36 2.25
CA SER A 2 -16.49 23.73 3.57
C SER A 2 -15.07 23.30 3.95
N GLY A 3 -14.81 23.05 5.24
CA GLY A 3 -13.53 22.50 5.67
C GLY A 3 -13.24 21.12 5.06
N PHE A 4 -14.29 20.35 4.74
CA PHE A 4 -14.16 19.04 4.11
C PHE A 4 -13.78 19.12 2.62
N ASP A 5 -14.16 20.19 1.92
CA ASP A 5 -13.79 20.39 0.52
C ASP A 5 -12.26 20.44 0.34
N ILE A 6 -11.54 20.98 1.32
CA ILE A 6 -10.07 21.02 1.34
C ILE A 6 -9.49 19.60 1.47
N VAL A 7 -10.12 18.74 2.28
CA VAL A 7 -9.71 17.34 2.46
C VAL A 7 -9.92 16.56 1.15
N ILE A 8 -11.05 16.77 0.48
CA ILE A 8 -11.33 16.18 -0.85
C ILE A 8 -10.25 16.60 -1.86
N ILE A 9 -9.98 17.91 -1.96
CA ILE A 9 -8.96 18.45 -2.87
C ILE A 9 -7.58 17.84 -2.57
N GLY A 10 -7.22 17.74 -1.29
CA GLY A 10 -5.96 17.11 -0.86
C GLY A 10 -5.87 15.65 -1.28
N ALA A 11 -6.92 14.86 -1.09
CA ALA A 11 -6.95 13.46 -1.50
C ALA A 11 -6.84 13.27 -3.02
N HIS A 12 -7.53 14.10 -3.82
CA HIS A 12 -7.38 14.05 -5.27
C HIS A 12 -6.00 14.52 -5.74
N SER A 13 -5.43 15.54 -5.10
CA SER A 13 -4.06 15.98 -5.39
C SER A 13 -3.06 14.86 -5.12
N LEU A 14 -3.18 14.17 -4.00
CA LEU A 14 -2.38 12.98 -3.68
C LEU A 14 -2.56 11.87 -4.72
N ALA A 15 -3.81 11.59 -5.13
CA ALA A 15 -4.13 10.56 -6.11
C ALA A 15 -3.47 10.80 -7.49
N THR A 16 -3.09 12.03 -7.84
CA THR A 16 -2.34 12.30 -9.09
C THR A 16 -0.97 11.62 -9.13
N GLN A 17 -0.41 11.27 -7.96
CA GLN A 17 0.87 10.56 -7.85
C GLN A 17 0.71 9.05 -8.12
N TYR A 18 -0.51 8.54 -8.26
CA TYR A 18 -0.76 7.13 -8.53
C TYR A 18 -0.16 6.69 -9.87
N SER A 19 0.45 5.51 -9.87
CA SER A 19 0.89 4.81 -11.06
C SER A 19 -0.01 3.61 -11.31
N SER A 20 -0.68 3.53 -12.45
CA SER A 20 -1.44 2.33 -12.82
C SER A 20 -0.54 1.14 -13.17
N ILE A 21 0.72 1.39 -13.55
CA ILE A 21 1.72 0.36 -13.86
C ILE A 21 2.26 -0.24 -12.56
N VAL A 22 2.69 0.62 -11.63
CA VAL A 22 3.25 0.19 -10.33
C VAL A 22 2.14 -0.13 -9.33
N ARG A 23 0.93 0.37 -9.53
CA ARG A 23 -0.21 0.26 -8.60
C ARG A 23 0.07 0.84 -7.21
N CYS A 24 0.95 1.83 -7.12
CA CYS A 24 1.31 2.53 -5.88
C CYS A 24 1.34 4.05 -6.11
N LEU A 25 1.34 4.81 -5.02
CA LEU A 25 1.64 6.25 -5.06
C LEU A 25 3.15 6.44 -5.25
N ARG A 26 3.54 7.12 -6.34
CA ARG A 26 4.93 7.49 -6.59
C ARG A 26 5.36 8.60 -5.64
N LEU A 27 6.66 8.70 -5.44
CA LEU A 27 7.25 9.88 -4.83
C LEU A 27 7.20 11.03 -5.83
N ALA A 28 6.94 12.24 -5.33
CA ALA A 28 7.07 13.44 -6.14
C ALA A 28 8.48 13.50 -6.77
N ASP A 29 8.57 13.90 -8.05
CA ASP A 29 9.78 14.03 -8.86
C ASP A 29 10.54 12.77 -9.34
N SER A 30 10.12 11.54 -9.03
CA SER A 30 10.81 10.36 -9.57
C SER A 30 10.35 10.01 -11.00
N GLN A 31 11.05 10.52 -12.02
CA GLN A 31 10.79 10.15 -13.42
C GLN A 31 11.29 8.74 -13.80
N GLN A 32 12.08 8.07 -12.94
CA GLN A 32 12.81 6.87 -13.38
C GLN A 32 12.97 5.76 -12.35
N ASN A 33 12.39 5.91 -11.16
CA ASN A 33 12.57 4.95 -10.08
C ASN A 33 11.21 4.55 -9.54
N ASP A 34 10.78 3.31 -9.82
CA ASP A 34 9.64 2.64 -9.19
C ASP A 34 9.98 2.30 -7.72
N LEU A 35 10.48 3.30 -6.99
CA LEU A 35 10.77 3.24 -5.57
C LEU A 35 9.53 3.71 -4.83
N VAL A 36 9.06 2.88 -3.92
CA VAL A 36 7.92 3.19 -3.06
C VAL A 36 8.38 3.01 -1.63
N TYR A 37 8.29 4.06 -0.82
CA TYR A 37 8.54 3.93 0.61
C TYR A 37 7.32 3.38 1.32
N THR A 38 7.54 2.49 2.27
CA THR A 38 6.49 1.90 3.11
C THR A 38 5.70 2.97 3.87
N ASP A 39 6.36 4.06 4.26
CA ASP A 39 5.77 5.26 4.87
C ASP A 39 4.62 5.84 4.04
N ASN A 40 4.62 5.66 2.72
CA ASN A 40 3.54 6.13 1.85
C ASN A 40 2.23 5.35 2.02
N MET A 41 2.23 4.18 2.68
CA MET A 41 0.98 3.47 3.02
C MET A 41 0.13 4.24 4.03
N MET A 42 0.73 5.16 4.79
CA MET A 42 0.01 6.03 5.71
C MET A 42 -0.96 6.97 5.00
N ASN A 43 -0.64 7.34 3.77
CA ASN A 43 -1.47 8.20 2.95
C ASN A 43 -2.76 7.50 2.49
N LEU A 44 -2.85 6.17 2.62
CA LEU A 44 -4.05 5.41 2.24
C LEU A 44 -5.25 5.76 3.10
N GLU A 45 -5.05 6.10 4.37
CA GLU A 45 -6.15 6.47 5.26
C GLU A 45 -6.92 7.70 4.73
N LEU A 46 -6.19 8.71 4.21
CA LEU A 46 -6.81 9.88 3.62
C LEU A 46 -7.67 9.51 2.40
N LEU A 47 -7.15 8.66 1.52
CA LEU A 47 -7.87 8.20 0.33
C LEU A 47 -9.13 7.40 0.70
N PHE A 48 -8.98 6.48 1.65
CA PHE A 48 -10.10 5.67 2.14
C PHE A 48 -11.17 6.53 2.82
N GLU A 49 -10.78 7.46 3.69
CA GLU A 49 -11.74 8.30 4.41
C GLU A 49 -12.53 9.20 3.45
N VAL A 50 -11.86 9.85 2.50
CA VAL A 50 -12.55 10.64 1.47
C VAL A 50 -13.42 9.75 0.59
N SER A 51 -12.97 8.58 0.18
CA SER A 51 -13.80 7.64 -0.60
C SER A 51 -15.08 7.27 0.15
N ASN A 52 -15.00 7.01 1.46
CA ASN A 52 -16.13 6.60 2.26
C ASN A 52 -17.13 7.73 2.49
N GLN A 53 -16.63 8.94 2.77
CA GLN A 53 -17.47 10.12 3.02
C GLN A 53 -18.06 10.70 1.73
N ALA A 54 -17.25 10.88 0.68
CA ALA A 54 -17.65 11.48 -0.59
C ALA A 54 -18.22 10.47 -1.60
N LYS A 55 -18.21 9.17 -1.28
CA LYS A 55 -18.59 8.07 -2.18
C LYS A 55 -17.77 8.02 -3.47
N ASP A 56 -16.49 8.36 -3.36
CA ASP A 56 -15.54 8.37 -4.46
C ASP A 56 -14.86 7.00 -4.61
N GLN A 57 -15.38 6.18 -5.53
CA GLN A 57 -14.84 4.84 -5.79
C GLN A 57 -13.41 4.87 -6.35
N TYR A 58 -13.03 5.93 -7.07
CA TYR A 58 -11.70 6.02 -7.68
C TYR A 58 -10.61 6.10 -6.61
N LEU A 59 -10.83 6.88 -5.54
CA LEU A 59 -9.88 6.97 -4.43
C LEU A 59 -9.81 5.65 -3.63
N TYR A 60 -10.94 4.95 -3.48
CA TYR A 60 -10.96 3.62 -2.88
C TYR A 60 -10.13 2.62 -3.68
N ASP A 61 -10.30 2.59 -5.00
CA ASP A 61 -9.63 1.64 -5.89
C ASP A 61 -8.12 1.85 -5.89
N ILE A 62 -7.65 3.11 -5.83
CA ILE A 62 -6.23 3.43 -5.68
C ILE A 62 -5.70 2.86 -4.36
N ALA A 63 -6.40 3.14 -3.25
CA ALA A 63 -5.93 2.74 -1.93
C ALA A 63 -5.90 1.21 -1.78
N TRP A 64 -6.92 0.53 -2.29
CA TRP A 64 -6.98 -0.93 -2.32
C TRP A 64 -5.89 -1.54 -3.19
N GLN A 65 -5.67 -1.01 -4.42
CA GLN A 65 -4.64 -1.52 -5.32
C GLN A 65 -3.24 -1.36 -4.75
N TYR A 66 -2.98 -0.25 -4.07
CA TYR A 66 -1.70 -0.02 -3.40
C TYR A 66 -1.51 -1.00 -2.23
N GLY A 67 -2.47 -1.10 -1.30
CA GLY A 67 -2.38 -2.10 -0.23
C GLY A 67 -2.13 -3.51 -0.77
N ASN A 68 -2.86 -3.91 -1.81
CA ASN A 68 -2.74 -5.22 -2.44
C ASN A 68 -1.37 -5.44 -3.11
N ARG A 69 -0.83 -4.42 -3.77
CA ARG A 69 0.49 -4.48 -4.39
C ARG A 69 1.60 -4.60 -3.35
N THR A 70 1.55 -3.80 -2.29
CA THR A 70 2.56 -3.84 -1.22
C THR A 70 2.59 -5.20 -0.56
N MET A 71 1.41 -5.79 -0.31
CA MET A 71 1.29 -7.17 0.16
C MET A 71 1.98 -8.17 -0.79
N TYR A 72 1.77 -8.05 -2.10
CA TYR A 72 2.38 -8.95 -3.08
C TYR A 72 3.92 -8.87 -3.08
N GLU A 73 4.46 -7.65 -3.07
CA GLU A 73 5.90 -7.42 -3.27
C GLU A 73 6.73 -7.61 -2.00
N HIS A 74 6.15 -7.38 -0.81
CA HIS A 74 6.87 -7.60 0.47
C HIS A 74 7.07 -9.08 0.81
N PHE A 75 6.23 -9.99 0.30
CA PHE A 75 6.23 -11.42 0.65
C PHE A 75 6.50 -12.30 -0.58
N ARG A 76 7.59 -12.04 -1.30
CA ARG A 76 8.00 -12.87 -2.44
C ARG A 76 8.33 -14.29 -2.00
N ASP A 77 8.04 -15.25 -2.87
CA ASP A 77 8.30 -16.69 -2.69
C ASP A 77 9.77 -17.03 -2.40
N ASP A 78 10.70 -16.13 -2.75
CA ASP A 78 12.13 -16.30 -2.53
C ASP A 78 12.60 -15.86 -1.14
N ASN A 79 11.67 -15.45 -0.25
CA ASN A 79 11.99 -14.93 1.09
C ASN A 79 13.01 -13.78 1.05
N SER A 80 13.13 -13.07 -0.09
CA SER A 80 13.95 -11.86 -0.21
C SER A 80 13.25 -10.70 0.51
N TYR A 81 13.26 -10.75 1.85
CA TYR A 81 13.17 -9.53 2.63
C TYR A 81 14.29 -8.64 2.12
N ALA A 82 13.95 -7.45 1.61
CA ALA A 82 14.93 -6.50 1.10
C ALA A 82 16.12 -6.43 2.06
N ASP A 83 17.28 -6.79 1.51
CA ASP A 83 18.50 -7.14 2.21
C ASP A 83 18.82 -6.11 3.32
N TRP A 84 18.84 -6.59 4.57
CA TRP A 84 19.47 -5.98 5.76
C TRP A 84 19.33 -4.46 5.98
N SER A 85 18.21 -4.03 6.55
CA SER A 85 18.20 -3.21 7.79
C SER A 85 16.75 -3.00 8.19
N THR A 86 16.24 -3.78 9.15
CA THR A 86 14.92 -3.56 9.72
C THR A 86 14.91 -2.27 10.52
N TRP A 87 14.74 -1.14 9.84
CA TRP A 87 14.29 0.10 10.47
C TRP A 87 12.93 -0.20 11.09
N SER A 88 12.91 -0.34 12.41
CA SER A 88 11.70 -0.66 13.19
C SER A 88 10.54 0.28 12.87
N ARG A 89 10.84 1.52 12.45
CA ARG A 89 9.85 2.50 11.99
C ARG A 89 9.21 2.12 10.65
N GLY A 90 9.98 1.73 9.64
CA GLY A 90 9.46 1.31 8.35
C GLY A 90 8.55 0.08 8.47
N GLN A 91 8.95 -0.91 9.27
CA GLN A 91 8.10 -2.06 9.59
C GLN A 91 6.80 -1.64 10.30
N SER A 92 6.89 -0.72 11.27
CA SER A 92 5.70 -0.21 11.97
C SER A 92 4.73 0.48 11.02
N TRP A 93 5.23 1.26 10.07
CA TRP A 93 4.39 1.90 9.04
C TRP A 93 3.74 0.88 8.10
N ALA A 94 4.45 -0.19 7.73
CA ALA A 94 3.89 -1.27 6.92
C ALA A 94 2.72 -1.94 7.63
N ILE A 95 2.96 -2.40 8.85
CA ILE A 95 1.96 -3.08 9.70
C ILE A 95 0.75 -2.18 9.87
N PHE A 96 0.97 -0.90 10.19
CA PHE A 96 -0.12 0.05 10.33
C PHE A 96 -0.89 0.26 9.02
N GLY A 97 -0.19 0.40 7.90
CA GLY A 97 -0.79 0.53 6.57
C GLY A 97 -1.70 -0.66 6.22
N PHE A 98 -1.27 -1.89 6.54
CA PHE A 98 -2.08 -3.09 6.37
C PHE A 98 -3.29 -3.12 7.31
N ILE A 99 -3.13 -2.74 8.58
CA ILE A 99 -4.24 -2.60 9.53
C ILE A 99 -5.29 -1.59 9.03
N ILE A 100 -4.85 -0.43 8.55
CA ILE A 100 -5.72 0.58 7.97
C ILE A 100 -6.48 0.01 6.76
N THR A 101 -5.76 -0.62 5.84
CA THR A 101 -6.37 -1.20 4.64
C THR A 101 -7.40 -2.27 5.02
N TYR A 102 -7.10 -3.15 5.98
CA TYR A 102 -8.08 -4.10 6.53
C TYR A 102 -9.29 -3.39 7.15
N ARG A 103 -9.08 -2.32 7.93
CA ARG A 103 -10.19 -1.61 8.61
C ARG A 103 -11.24 -1.12 7.63
N TYR A 104 -10.83 -0.57 6.49
CA TYR A 104 -11.73 -0.02 5.46
C TYR A 104 -12.27 -1.08 4.51
N THR A 105 -11.47 -2.09 4.14
CA THR A 105 -11.85 -3.08 3.11
C THR A 105 -12.49 -4.35 3.68
N LYS A 106 -12.23 -4.65 4.97
CA LYS A 106 -12.51 -5.94 5.63
C LYS A 106 -11.91 -7.15 4.90
N TYR A 107 -10.90 -6.93 4.06
CA TYR A 107 -10.23 -8.01 3.34
C TYR A 107 -9.19 -8.67 4.25
N GLN A 108 -9.52 -9.88 4.71
CA GLN A 108 -8.78 -10.62 5.72
C GLN A 108 -7.27 -10.77 5.46
N PRO A 109 -6.79 -10.98 4.20
CA PRO A 109 -5.36 -11.09 3.94
C PRO A 109 -4.52 -9.89 4.38
N PHE A 110 -5.09 -8.68 4.42
CA PHE A 110 -4.37 -7.52 4.97
C PHE A 110 -4.16 -7.62 6.48
N LEU A 111 -5.12 -8.16 7.22
CA LEU A 111 -4.97 -8.38 8.65
C LEU A 111 -3.97 -9.51 8.93
N ASP A 112 -4.06 -10.59 8.15
CA ASP A 112 -3.17 -11.75 8.29
C ASP A 112 -1.71 -11.31 8.11
N ILE A 113 -1.41 -10.49 7.09
CA ILE A 113 -0.08 -9.92 6.91
C ILE A 113 0.35 -9.01 8.06
N ALA A 114 -0.55 -8.18 8.59
CA ALA A 114 -0.18 -7.30 9.69
C ALA A 114 0.20 -8.09 10.96
N ILE A 115 -0.44 -9.24 11.19
CA ILE A 115 -0.17 -10.12 12.32
C ILE A 115 1.10 -10.94 12.08
N ASP A 116 1.26 -11.47 10.87
CA ASP A 116 2.34 -12.39 10.49
C ASP A 116 3.50 -11.68 9.78
N TYR A 117 3.66 -10.36 9.97
CA TYR A 117 4.56 -9.53 9.18
C TYR A 117 6.02 -10.02 9.17
N ASP A 118 6.44 -10.66 10.26
CA ASP A 118 7.79 -11.20 10.48
C ASP A 118 7.81 -12.74 10.55
N ALA A 119 6.73 -13.42 10.11
CA ALA A 119 6.63 -14.87 10.21
C ALA A 119 7.41 -15.56 9.07
N PRO A 120 8.42 -16.39 9.38
CA PRO A 120 9.46 -16.79 8.41
C PRO A 120 9.04 -17.75 7.28
N ASN A 121 7.76 -18.12 7.10
CA ASN A 121 7.33 -19.11 6.08
C ASN A 121 5.82 -19.04 5.73
N ASN A 122 5.33 -17.96 5.10
CA ASN A 122 3.90 -17.86 4.76
C ASN A 122 3.56 -18.42 3.35
N SER A 123 3.62 -19.74 3.21
CA SER A 123 3.23 -20.49 2.00
C SER A 123 1.76 -20.35 1.57
N LYS A 124 0.89 -19.73 2.38
CA LYS A 124 -0.52 -19.48 2.03
C LYS A 124 -0.71 -18.21 1.21
N LEU A 125 0.17 -17.23 1.37
CA LEU A 125 0.05 -15.92 0.71
C LEU A 125 0.57 -15.97 -0.73
N SER A 126 1.67 -16.67 -0.99
CA SER A 126 2.19 -16.93 -2.34
C SER A 126 1.14 -17.50 -3.30
N ALA A 127 0.31 -18.43 -2.82
CA ALA A 127 -0.76 -19.05 -3.60
C ALA A 127 -1.91 -18.10 -3.97
N LEU A 128 -2.18 -17.06 -3.18
CA LEU A 128 -3.23 -16.06 -3.46
C LEU A 128 -2.81 -15.02 -4.49
N LEU A 129 -1.51 -14.91 -4.72
CA LEU A 129 -0.87 -13.80 -5.40
C LEU A 129 -0.49 -14.12 -6.86
N ALA A 130 -0.45 -15.40 -7.24
CA ALA A 130 0.14 -15.95 -8.48
C ALA A 130 -0.39 -15.49 -9.87
N ASN A 131 -1.25 -14.47 -9.98
CA ASN A 131 -1.95 -14.14 -11.24
C ASN A 131 -1.69 -12.71 -11.79
N GLY A 132 -0.45 -12.22 -11.82
CA GLY A 132 -0.16 -10.89 -12.40
C GLY A 132 1.24 -10.71 -12.97
N THR A 133 1.35 -9.96 -14.07
CA THR A 133 2.61 -9.53 -14.69
C THR A 133 3.44 -8.72 -13.70
N ILE A 134 4.68 -9.16 -13.48
CA ILE A 134 5.58 -8.62 -12.45
C ILE A 134 6.35 -7.43 -13.02
N TYR A 135 6.14 -6.25 -12.44
CA TYR A 135 7.11 -5.16 -12.50
C TYR A 135 7.94 -5.23 -11.22
N HIS A 136 9.27 -5.10 -11.27
CA HIS A 136 10.07 -5.08 -10.05
C HIS A 136 9.83 -3.77 -9.30
N LEU A 137 9.02 -3.80 -8.23
CA LEU A 137 8.89 -2.70 -7.30
C LEU A 137 9.94 -2.87 -6.20
N VAL A 138 10.78 -1.85 -6.02
CA VAL A 138 11.70 -1.82 -4.89
C VAL A 138 11.01 -1.05 -3.76
N ILE A 139 10.62 -1.77 -2.72
CA ILE A 139 10.05 -1.16 -1.53
C ILE A 139 11.18 -0.86 -0.55
N ILE A 140 11.27 0.40 -0.15
CA ILE A 140 12.27 0.86 0.82
C ILE A 140 11.57 1.11 2.16
N ILE A 141 12.16 0.61 3.25
CA ILE A 141 11.72 0.75 4.66
C ILE A 141 12.54 1.80 5.41
#